data_AF-A0A949ZHQ7-F1
#
_entry.id   AF-A0A949ZHQ7-F1
#
_cell.length_a   1.000
_cell.length_b   1.000
_cell.length_c   1.000
_cell.angle_alpha   90.00
_cell.angle_beta   90.00
_cell.angle_gamma   90.00
#
_symmetry.space_group_name_H-M   'P 1'
#
loop_
_entity.id
_entity.type
_entity.pdbx_description
1 polymer ?
#
loop_
_entity_poly.entity_id
_entity_poly.type
_entity_poly.pdbx_seq_one_letter_code
_entity_poly.pdbx_strand_id
1 'polypeptide(L)'
;MIDAYIDRLDDELRARGVPGSTRRRIRAESTDHLRSDRDAESRFGEPAVIAQRFADELGTTAALRNARRSFGALAFAGLVFGALAAGWVGARWPHGIAVLSAPQAAVIAFTAVAPQVSFVSGALALLRALRRRGRSVLPSAEVAVIRHRVGVALAAGIVSVAAAASFCATFTAHLPAWSMPVAVAGCTTSAALLSACFIALVRESRLRVEQPGGAGDVFDDLGADVSSVFAGSPWLFASVVATIVGAAVFVPGLLADDGFDGALRGLAEAAACFGGYAVFN
;
A
#
# COMPACT_ATOMS: atom_id res chain seq x y z
N MET A 1 15.19 -28.43 -32.78
CA MET A 1 14.28 -28.69 -31.63
C MET A 1 14.41 -27.61 -30.58
N ILE A 2 15.63 -27.28 -30.14
CA ILE A 2 15.90 -26.18 -29.18
C ILE A 2 15.20 -24.85 -29.56
N ASP A 3 15.33 -24.37 -30.80
CA ASP A 3 14.71 -23.10 -31.19
C ASP A 3 13.17 -23.14 -31.08
N ALA A 4 12.54 -24.24 -31.51
CA ALA A 4 11.09 -24.44 -31.39
C ALA A 4 10.62 -24.62 -29.93
N TYR A 5 11.48 -25.10 -29.03
CA TYR A 5 11.20 -25.11 -27.59
C TYR A 5 11.23 -23.69 -27.03
N ILE A 6 12.28 -22.94 -27.37
CA ILE A 6 12.50 -21.57 -26.89
C ILE A 6 11.41 -20.61 -27.37
N ASP A 7 10.95 -20.74 -28.60
CA ASP A 7 9.87 -19.89 -29.12
C ASP A 7 8.54 -20.18 -28.40
N ARG A 8 8.24 -21.47 -28.15
CA ARG A 8 7.09 -21.86 -27.30
C ARG A 8 7.22 -21.31 -25.88
N LEU A 9 8.41 -21.35 -25.29
CA LEU A 9 8.65 -20.75 -23.97
C LEU A 9 8.40 -19.24 -23.97
N ASP A 10 8.80 -18.50 -25.01
CA ASP A 10 8.55 -17.05 -25.10
C ASP A 10 7.05 -16.73 -25.21
N ASP A 11 6.29 -17.54 -25.97
CA ASP A 11 4.84 -17.42 -26.10
C ASP A 11 4.13 -17.69 -24.77
N GLU A 12 4.52 -18.75 -24.05
CA GLU A 12 3.98 -19.08 -22.73
C GLU A 12 4.30 -18.01 -21.67
N LEU A 13 5.50 -17.45 -21.70
CA LEU A 13 5.88 -16.32 -20.84
C LEU A 13 5.07 -15.06 -21.20
N ARG A 14 4.79 -14.83 -22.48
CA ARG A 14 3.95 -13.72 -22.95
C ARG A 14 2.53 -13.84 -22.43
N ALA A 15 1.95 -15.03 -22.55
CA ALA A 15 0.58 -15.33 -22.11
C ALA A 15 0.38 -15.06 -20.61
N ARG A 16 1.44 -15.23 -19.81
CA ARG A 16 1.46 -14.96 -18.36
C ARG A 16 1.81 -13.52 -17.98
N GLY A 17 2.03 -12.64 -18.96
CA GLY A 17 2.28 -11.22 -18.76
C GLY A 17 3.72 -10.86 -18.39
N VAL A 18 4.69 -11.75 -18.64
CA VAL A 18 6.10 -11.48 -18.32
C VAL A 18 6.65 -10.35 -19.20
N PRO A 19 7.30 -9.31 -18.61
CA PRO A 19 7.83 -8.17 -19.36
C PRO A 19 8.85 -8.59 -20.43
N GLY A 20 8.82 -7.94 -21.59
CA GLY A 20 9.67 -8.29 -22.73
C GLY A 20 11.18 -8.25 -22.44
N SER A 21 11.66 -7.35 -21.58
CA SER A 21 13.08 -7.33 -21.16
C SER A 21 13.45 -8.57 -20.35
N THR A 22 12.57 -9.02 -19.46
CA THR A 22 12.74 -10.23 -18.66
C THR A 22 12.63 -11.49 -19.52
N ARG A 23 11.67 -11.54 -20.45
CA ARG A 23 11.55 -12.64 -21.42
C ARG A 23 12.80 -12.82 -22.26
N ARG A 24 13.38 -11.72 -22.78
CA ARG A 24 14.66 -11.78 -23.53
C ARG A 24 15.80 -12.36 -22.70
N ARG A 25 15.89 -12.00 -21.42
CA ARG A 25 16.91 -12.55 -20.50
C ARG A 25 16.68 -14.04 -20.25
N ILE A 26 15.45 -14.45 -19.92
CA ILE A 26 15.08 -15.86 -19.71
C ILE A 26 15.39 -16.69 -20.96
N ARG A 27 15.06 -16.16 -22.14
CA ARG A 27 15.36 -16.78 -23.44
C ARG A 27 16.86 -17.00 -23.63
N ALA A 28 17.67 -15.97 -23.38
CA ALA A 28 19.12 -16.06 -23.52
C ALA A 28 19.71 -17.12 -22.57
N GLU A 29 19.32 -17.09 -21.29
CA GLU A 29 19.78 -18.01 -20.26
C GLU A 29 19.33 -19.46 -20.52
N SER A 30 18.07 -19.64 -20.94
CA SER A 30 17.54 -20.97 -21.31
C SER A 30 18.22 -21.53 -22.55
N THR A 31 18.51 -20.67 -23.54
CA THR A 31 19.23 -21.07 -24.77
C THR A 31 20.66 -21.50 -24.46
N ASP A 32 21.34 -20.77 -23.58
CA ASP A 32 22.69 -21.10 -23.13
C ASP A 32 22.70 -22.46 -22.42
N HIS A 33 21.83 -22.65 -21.42
CA HIS A 33 21.71 -23.93 -20.71
C HIS A 33 21.39 -25.13 -21.62
N LEU A 34 20.45 -24.98 -22.56
CA LEU A 34 20.10 -26.06 -23.50
C LEU A 34 21.21 -26.37 -24.50
N ARG A 35 22.11 -25.41 -24.79
CA ARG A 35 23.26 -25.63 -25.69
C ARG A 35 24.48 -26.19 -24.97
N SER A 36 24.66 -25.88 -23.69
CA SER A 36 25.80 -26.35 -22.90
C SER A 36 25.66 -27.82 -22.46
N ASP A 37 24.45 -28.35 -22.38
CA ASP A 37 24.19 -29.68 -21.84
C ASP A 37 23.25 -30.49 -22.75
N ARG A 38 23.77 -31.59 -23.31
CA ARG A 38 23.04 -32.43 -24.29
C ARG A 38 21.87 -33.20 -23.68
N ASP A 39 21.87 -33.41 -22.37
CA ASP A 39 20.78 -34.07 -21.63
C ASP A 39 19.85 -33.04 -20.96
N ALA A 40 20.00 -31.74 -21.25
CA ALA A 40 19.15 -30.71 -20.66
C ALA A 40 17.73 -30.75 -21.20
N GLU A 41 17.52 -31.13 -22.47
CA GLU A 41 16.20 -31.11 -23.11
C GLU A 41 15.21 -32.07 -22.42
N SER A 42 15.69 -33.24 -21.96
CA SER A 42 14.87 -34.20 -21.21
C SER A 42 14.62 -33.80 -19.75
N ARG A 43 15.47 -32.93 -19.18
CA ARG A 43 15.39 -32.47 -17.78
C ARG A 43 14.71 -31.12 -17.60
N PHE A 44 14.69 -30.28 -18.64
CA PHE A 44 14.09 -28.94 -18.59
C PHE A 44 12.59 -29.02 -18.30
N GLY A 45 11.91 -30.01 -18.91
CA GLY A 45 10.47 -30.18 -18.78
C GLY A 45 9.67 -29.28 -19.72
N GLU A 46 8.36 -29.23 -19.52
CA GLU A 46 7.44 -28.56 -20.44
C GLU A 46 7.56 -27.02 -20.38
N PRO A 47 7.58 -26.31 -21.53
CA PRO A 47 7.69 -24.85 -21.56
C PRO A 47 6.63 -24.13 -20.73
N ALA A 48 5.39 -24.63 -20.76
CA ALA A 48 4.28 -24.05 -20.01
C ALA A 48 4.50 -24.12 -18.48
N VAL A 49 5.03 -25.24 -17.98
CA VAL A 49 5.33 -25.45 -16.55
C VAL A 49 6.46 -24.53 -16.11
N ILE A 50 7.52 -24.41 -16.92
CA ILE A 50 8.63 -23.50 -16.64
C ILE A 50 8.17 -22.04 -16.65
N ALA A 51 7.40 -21.64 -17.68
CA ALA A 51 6.86 -20.29 -17.78
C ALA A 51 5.98 -19.94 -16.58
N GLN A 52 5.20 -20.90 -16.08
CA GLN A 52 4.38 -20.72 -14.88
C GLN A 52 5.25 -20.47 -13.64
N ARG A 53 6.29 -21.30 -13.41
CA ARG A 53 7.22 -21.09 -12.29
C ARG A 53 7.88 -19.72 -12.32
N PHE A 54 8.34 -19.27 -13.49
CA PHE A 54 8.88 -17.92 -13.64
C PHE A 54 7.84 -16.84 -13.34
N ALA A 55 6.61 -16.99 -13.83
CA ALA A 55 5.54 -16.02 -13.56
C ALA A 55 5.20 -15.94 -12.06
N ASP A 56 5.18 -17.08 -11.37
CA ASP A 56 4.91 -17.18 -9.94
C ASP A 56 6.03 -16.53 -9.10
N GLU A 57 7.30 -16.81 -9.41
CA GLU A 57 8.46 -16.22 -8.72
C GLU A 57 8.56 -14.70 -8.97
N LEU A 58 8.40 -14.28 -10.23
CA LEU A 58 8.42 -12.86 -10.61
C LEU A 58 7.25 -12.11 -9.98
N GLY A 59 6.04 -12.69 -10.02
CA GLY A 59 4.83 -12.11 -9.44
C GLY A 59 4.94 -11.96 -7.92
N THR A 60 5.49 -12.97 -7.24
CA THR A 60 5.79 -12.95 -5.81
C THR A 60 6.80 -11.85 -5.46
N THR A 61 7.95 -11.85 -6.14
CA THR A 61 9.03 -10.89 -5.89
C THR A 61 8.57 -9.46 -6.17
N ALA A 62 7.82 -9.26 -7.25
CA ALA A 62 7.21 -7.98 -7.61
C ALA A 62 6.27 -7.48 -6.50
N ALA A 63 5.31 -8.30 -6.07
CA ALA A 63 4.36 -7.93 -5.03
C ALA A 63 5.04 -7.54 -3.70
N LEU A 64 6.00 -8.35 -3.24
CA LEU A 64 6.75 -8.08 -1.99
C LEU A 64 7.59 -6.80 -2.08
N ARG A 65 8.24 -6.57 -3.23
CA ARG A 65 9.05 -5.37 -3.46
C ARG A 65 8.18 -4.13 -3.57
N ASN A 66 7.04 -4.23 -4.27
CA ASN A 66 6.13 -3.12 -4.44
C ASN A 66 5.51 -2.70 -3.12
N ALA A 67 5.09 -3.65 -2.27
CA ALA A 67 4.62 -3.35 -0.92
C ALA A 67 5.63 -2.50 -0.12
N ARG A 68 6.93 -2.85 -0.17
CA ARG A 68 7.99 -2.08 0.52
C ARG A 68 8.20 -0.69 -0.09
N ARG A 69 8.24 -0.59 -1.42
CA ARG A 69 8.42 0.69 -2.13
C ARG A 69 7.25 1.63 -1.90
N SER A 70 6.02 1.12 -2.03
CA SER A 70 4.79 1.85 -1.75
C SER A 70 4.74 2.33 -0.31
N PHE A 71 5.10 1.49 0.66
CA PHE A 71 5.18 1.94 2.06
C PHE A 71 6.24 3.03 2.26
N GLY A 72 7.39 2.95 1.61
CA GLY A 72 8.39 4.02 1.63
C GLY A 72 7.85 5.35 1.09
N ALA A 73 7.10 5.31 -0.02
CA ALA A 73 6.45 6.49 -0.58
C ALA A 73 5.35 7.04 0.36
N LEU A 74 4.58 6.16 0.99
CA LEU A 74 3.56 6.52 1.99
C LEU A 74 4.17 7.13 3.24
N ALA A 75 5.30 6.60 3.73
CA ALA A 75 6.03 7.15 4.86
C ALA A 75 6.52 8.57 4.56
N PHE A 76 7.05 8.80 3.36
CA PHE A 76 7.42 10.15 2.91
C PHE A 76 6.20 11.10 2.89
N ALA A 77 5.08 10.67 2.30
CA ALA A 77 3.84 11.45 2.28
C ALA A 77 3.32 11.74 3.70
N GLY A 78 3.41 10.77 4.61
CA GLY A 78 3.05 10.92 6.02
C GLY A 78 3.95 11.91 6.76
N LEU A 79 5.26 11.96 6.47
CA LEU A 79 6.16 12.97 7.02
C LEU A 79 5.82 14.38 6.53
N VAL A 80 5.51 14.54 5.23
CA VAL A 80 5.04 15.81 4.68
C VAL A 80 3.74 16.23 5.35
N PHE A 81 2.78 15.31 5.46
CA PHE A 81 1.50 15.55 6.13
C PHE A 81 1.71 15.94 7.60
N GLY A 82 2.55 15.23 8.34
CA GLY A 82 2.87 15.52 9.73
C GLY A 82 3.53 16.89 9.92
N ALA A 83 4.45 17.26 9.02
CA ALA A 83 5.04 18.59 9.01
C ALA A 83 3.96 19.67 8.81
N LEU A 84 3.09 19.52 7.82
CA LEU A 84 1.96 20.44 7.59
C LEU A 84 1.03 20.51 8.81
N ALA A 85 0.65 19.37 9.36
CA ALA A 85 -0.21 19.27 10.53
C ALA A 85 0.38 19.96 11.76
N ALA A 86 1.70 19.86 11.99
CA ALA A 86 2.37 20.59 13.06
C ALA A 86 2.22 22.11 12.90
N GLY A 87 2.25 22.63 11.66
CA GLY A 87 1.97 24.03 11.36
C GLY A 87 0.52 24.46 11.62
N TRP A 88 -0.42 23.50 11.54
CA TRP A 88 -1.85 23.74 11.75
C TRP A 88 -2.21 23.86 13.24
N VAL A 89 -1.48 23.19 14.13
CA VAL A 89 -1.72 23.25 15.58
C VAL A 89 -1.57 24.68 16.13
N GLY A 90 -0.64 25.46 15.56
CA GLY A 90 -0.45 26.88 15.93
C GLY A 90 -1.26 27.88 15.11
N ALA A 91 -2.14 27.42 14.22
CA ALA A 91 -2.87 28.29 13.30
C ALA A 91 -4.00 29.05 14.02
N ARG A 92 -4.25 30.29 13.58
CA ARG A 92 -5.34 31.12 14.11
C ARG A 92 -6.64 30.79 13.39
N TRP A 93 -7.33 29.78 13.88
CA TRP A 93 -8.59 29.33 13.30
C TRP A 93 -9.71 30.37 13.45
N PRO A 94 -10.51 30.61 12.40
CA PRO A 94 -11.71 31.42 12.52
C PRO A 94 -12.66 30.77 13.53
N HIS A 95 -13.14 31.54 14.50
CA HIS A 95 -14.03 31.02 15.54
C HIS A 95 -15.40 30.68 14.91
N GLY A 96 -15.78 29.40 14.92
CA GLY A 96 -17.09 28.91 14.50
C GLY A 96 -17.05 27.89 13.35
N ILE A 97 -17.09 26.60 13.69
CA ILE A 97 -17.27 25.46 12.75
C ILE A 97 -18.60 25.57 11.96
N ALA A 98 -19.53 26.40 12.43
CA ALA A 98 -20.87 26.59 11.86
C ALA A 98 -20.93 27.30 10.47
N VAL A 99 -19.80 27.75 9.91
CA VAL A 99 -19.77 28.52 8.64
C VAL A 99 -18.97 27.82 7.53
N LEU A 100 -18.66 26.53 7.68
CA LEU A 100 -17.98 25.79 6.61
C LEU A 100 -18.93 25.53 5.44
N SER A 101 -18.51 25.93 4.23
CA SER A 101 -19.16 25.48 3.00
C SER A 101 -18.97 23.97 2.82
N ALA A 102 -19.90 23.30 2.13
CA ALA A 102 -19.82 21.86 1.87
C ALA A 102 -18.46 21.41 1.28
N PRO A 103 -17.82 22.15 0.33
CA PRO A 103 -16.49 21.80 -0.16
C PRO A 103 -15.40 21.85 0.92
N GLN A 104 -15.45 22.83 1.84
CA GLN A 104 -14.48 22.95 2.93
C GLN A 104 -14.64 21.81 3.94
N ALA A 105 -15.88 21.46 4.27
CA ALA A 105 -16.17 20.31 5.12
C ALA A 105 -15.65 19.00 4.51
N ALA A 106 -15.81 18.82 3.19
CA ALA A 106 -15.26 17.66 2.49
C ALA A 106 -13.72 17.61 2.54
N VAL A 107 -13.05 18.74 2.31
CA VAL A 107 -11.57 18.82 2.41
C VAL A 107 -11.10 18.44 3.82
N ILE A 108 -11.75 18.94 4.87
CA ILE A 108 -11.43 18.58 6.25
C ILE A 108 -11.65 17.08 6.49
N ALA A 109 -12.79 16.54 6.04
CA ALA A 109 -13.11 15.13 6.19
C ALA A 109 -12.09 14.22 5.49
N PHE A 110 -11.69 14.53 4.25
CA PHE A 110 -10.68 13.74 3.53
C PHE A 110 -9.27 13.90 4.09
N THR A 111 -8.90 15.10 4.55
CA THR A 111 -7.64 15.34 5.27
C THR A 111 -7.61 14.55 6.57
N ALA A 112 -8.76 14.37 7.24
CA ALA A 112 -8.87 13.50 8.39
C ALA A 112 -8.76 12.03 7.98
N VAL A 113 -9.67 11.49 7.15
CA VAL A 113 -9.93 10.04 6.94
C VAL A 113 -9.01 9.32 5.94
N ALA A 114 -8.51 10.01 4.92
CA ALA A 114 -7.69 9.36 3.89
C ALA A 114 -6.30 8.90 4.39
N PRO A 115 -5.56 9.69 5.22
CA PRO A 115 -4.27 9.27 5.76
C PRO A 115 -4.32 7.97 6.58
N GLN A 116 -5.34 7.74 7.42
CA GLN A 116 -5.41 6.52 8.25
C GLN A 116 -5.71 5.30 7.39
N VAL A 117 -6.66 5.39 6.46
CA VAL A 117 -6.95 4.29 5.53
C VAL A 117 -5.69 3.91 4.76
N SER A 118 -4.94 4.93 4.32
CA SER A 118 -3.66 4.76 3.66
C SER A 118 -2.62 4.07 4.54
N PHE A 119 -2.45 4.56 5.78
CA PHE A 119 -1.48 4.05 6.74
C PHE A 119 -1.78 2.60 7.15
N VAL A 120 -3.00 2.30 7.57
CA VAL A 120 -3.41 0.95 8.01
C VAL A 120 -3.24 -0.07 6.89
N SER A 121 -3.75 0.24 5.69
CA SER A 121 -3.63 -0.65 4.53
C SER A 121 -2.17 -0.86 4.12
N GLY A 122 -1.37 0.21 4.13
CA GLY A 122 0.05 0.16 3.82
C GLY A 122 0.86 -0.64 4.83
N ALA A 123 0.60 -0.46 6.13
CA ALA A 123 1.27 -1.17 7.22
C ALA A 123 0.95 -2.67 7.19
N LEU A 124 -0.31 -3.05 6.97
CA LEU A 124 -0.71 -4.45 6.83
C LEU A 124 -0.07 -5.11 5.60
N ALA A 125 -0.01 -4.40 4.47
CA ALA A 125 0.68 -4.89 3.28
C ALA A 125 2.18 -5.07 3.52
N LEU A 126 2.83 -4.11 4.18
CA LEU A 126 4.26 -4.19 4.51
C LEU A 126 4.54 -5.33 5.49
N LEU A 127 3.76 -5.46 6.57
CA LEU A 127 3.92 -6.49 7.58
C LEU A 127 3.86 -7.88 6.95
N ARG A 128 2.85 -8.12 6.11
CA ARG A 128 2.71 -9.36 5.35
C ARG A 128 3.91 -9.58 4.42
N ALA A 129 4.36 -8.53 3.72
CA ALA A 129 5.52 -8.61 2.84
C ALA A 129 6.87 -8.84 3.56
N LEU A 130 6.97 -8.45 4.83
CA LEU A 130 8.14 -8.72 5.68
C LEU A 130 8.11 -10.15 6.22
N ARG A 131 6.96 -10.64 6.65
CA ARG A 131 6.79 -12.03 7.15
C ARG A 131 6.97 -13.08 6.08
N ARG A 132 6.68 -12.73 4.82
CA ARG A 132 6.89 -13.61 3.66
C ARG A 132 8.25 -13.40 2.99
N ARG A 133 9.14 -12.59 3.58
CA ARG A 133 10.51 -12.41 3.09
C ARG A 133 11.24 -13.75 3.13
N GLY A 134 11.77 -14.17 1.99
CA GLY A 134 12.52 -15.42 1.85
C GLY A 134 11.74 -16.57 1.23
N ARG A 135 10.42 -16.43 1.01
CA ARG A 135 9.67 -17.36 0.16
C ARG A 135 9.88 -17.01 -1.30
N SER A 136 10.24 -17.99 -2.13
CA SER A 136 10.41 -17.82 -3.58
C SER A 136 9.08 -17.67 -4.30
N VAL A 137 8.06 -18.43 -3.87
CA VAL A 137 6.73 -18.46 -4.47
C VAL A 137 5.65 -18.34 -3.40
N LEU A 138 4.68 -17.46 -3.62
CA LEU A 138 3.48 -17.31 -2.80
C LEU A 138 2.23 -17.76 -3.57
N PRO A 139 1.19 -18.24 -2.85
CA PRO A 139 -0.10 -18.53 -3.47
C PRO A 139 -0.70 -17.30 -4.17
N SER A 140 -1.46 -17.56 -5.24
CA SER A 140 -2.12 -16.50 -6.03
C SER A 140 -3.03 -15.61 -5.18
N ALA A 141 -3.80 -16.22 -4.27
CA ALA A 141 -4.67 -15.51 -3.33
C ALA A 141 -3.87 -14.57 -2.41
N GLU A 142 -2.70 -14.99 -1.93
CA GLU A 142 -1.86 -14.17 -1.06
C GLU A 142 -1.26 -12.97 -1.81
N VAL A 143 -0.82 -13.18 -3.06
CA VAL A 143 -0.37 -12.08 -3.94
C VAL A 143 -1.50 -11.10 -4.22
N ALA A 144 -2.72 -11.59 -4.43
CA ALA A 144 -3.90 -10.75 -4.66
C ALA A 144 -4.21 -9.86 -3.46
N VAL A 145 -4.19 -10.41 -2.24
CA VAL A 145 -4.40 -9.64 -0.99
C VAL A 145 -3.35 -8.55 -0.83
N ILE A 146 -2.07 -8.86 -1.03
CA ILE A 146 -1.00 -7.85 -0.95
C ILE A 146 -1.22 -6.74 -1.97
N ARG A 147 -1.49 -7.09 -3.24
CA ARG A 147 -1.74 -6.11 -4.32
C ARG A 147 -2.95 -5.23 -4.01
N HIS A 148 -4.04 -5.82 -3.51
CA HIS A 148 -5.24 -5.09 -3.14
C HIS A 148 -4.96 -4.06 -2.03
N ARG A 149 -4.34 -4.48 -0.93
CA ARG A 149 -3.99 -3.58 0.18
C ARG A 149 -3.04 -2.47 -0.23
N VAL A 150 -2.04 -2.77 -1.07
CA VAL A 150 -1.14 -1.74 -1.63
C VAL A 150 -1.93 -0.76 -2.52
N GLY A 151 -2.84 -1.26 -3.35
CA GLY A 151 -3.68 -0.43 -4.21
C GLY A 151 -4.55 0.54 -3.42
N VAL A 152 -5.23 0.04 -2.39
CA VAL A 152 -6.02 0.84 -1.44
C VAL A 152 -5.15 1.88 -0.75
N ALA A 153 -3.99 1.46 -0.23
CA ALA A 153 -3.08 2.34 0.50
C ALA A 153 -2.61 3.51 -0.37
N LEU A 154 -2.21 3.23 -1.62
CA LEU A 154 -1.76 4.23 -2.58
C LEU A 154 -2.91 5.17 -3.01
N ALA A 155 -4.10 4.62 -3.28
CA ALA A 155 -5.26 5.43 -3.67
C ALA A 155 -5.66 6.41 -2.55
N ALA A 156 -5.80 5.90 -1.32
CA ALA A 156 -6.07 6.74 -0.14
C ALA A 156 -4.94 7.75 0.12
N GLY A 157 -3.68 7.37 -0.10
CA GLY A 157 -2.52 8.26 0.01
C GLY A 157 -2.56 9.42 -0.98
N ILE A 158 -2.96 9.16 -2.24
CA ILE A 158 -3.13 10.20 -3.26
C ILE A 158 -4.26 11.16 -2.86
N VAL A 159 -5.39 10.62 -2.37
CA VAL A 159 -6.52 11.43 -1.87
C VAL A 159 -6.08 12.29 -0.69
N SER A 160 -5.32 11.73 0.25
CA SER A 160 -4.78 12.45 1.42
C SER A 160 -3.87 13.61 1.00
N VAL A 161 -2.95 13.38 0.06
CA VAL A 161 -2.03 14.41 -0.46
C VAL A 161 -2.81 15.53 -1.16
N ALA A 162 -3.82 15.18 -1.97
CA ALA A 162 -4.68 16.15 -2.63
C ALA A 162 -5.48 16.97 -1.61
N ALA A 163 -6.08 16.31 -0.61
CA ALA A 163 -6.84 16.97 0.45
C ALA A 163 -5.95 17.92 1.28
N ALA A 164 -4.73 17.52 1.62
CA ALA A 164 -3.78 18.37 2.33
C ALA A 164 -3.36 19.61 1.51
N ALA A 165 -3.14 19.46 0.20
CA ALA A 165 -2.85 20.58 -0.68
C ALA A 165 -4.05 21.54 -0.80
N SER A 166 -5.25 20.99 -0.99
CA SER A 166 -6.50 21.76 -1.02
C SER A 166 -6.72 22.49 0.30
N PHE A 167 -6.46 21.84 1.44
CA PHE A 167 -6.57 22.44 2.76
C PHE A 167 -5.64 23.65 2.90
N CYS A 168 -4.37 23.51 2.51
CA CYS A 168 -3.42 24.62 2.57
C CYS A 168 -3.82 25.78 1.66
N ALA A 169 -4.35 25.51 0.47
CA ALA A 169 -4.85 26.54 -0.44
C ALA A 169 -6.08 27.25 0.11
N THR A 170 -7.05 26.51 0.66
CA THR A 170 -8.29 27.05 1.23
C THR A 170 -8.04 27.90 2.46
N PHE A 171 -7.12 27.47 3.34
CA PHE A 171 -6.87 28.12 4.63
C PHE A 171 -5.58 28.94 4.67
N THR A 172 -4.99 29.28 3.52
CA THR A 172 -3.68 29.95 3.41
C THR A 172 -3.54 31.19 4.30
N ALA A 173 -4.61 31.98 4.45
CA ALA A 173 -4.62 33.20 5.27
C ALA A 173 -4.47 32.92 6.79
N HIS A 174 -4.77 31.71 7.23
CA HIS A 174 -4.72 31.30 8.64
C HIS A 174 -3.48 30.48 8.98
N LEU A 175 -2.73 30.05 7.96
CA LEU A 175 -1.60 29.16 8.10
C LEU A 175 -0.27 29.95 8.16
N PRO A 176 0.77 29.37 8.80
CA PRO A 176 2.12 29.92 8.70
C PRO A 176 2.56 30.03 7.24
N ALA A 177 3.29 31.11 6.90
CA ALA A 177 3.72 31.39 5.52
C ALA A 177 4.56 30.27 4.87
N TRP A 178 5.22 29.42 5.66
CA TRP A 178 5.98 28.28 5.15
C TRP A 178 5.09 27.10 4.72
N SER A 179 3.82 27.06 5.16
CA SER A 179 2.93 25.91 4.89
C SER A 179 2.64 25.76 3.41
N MET A 180 2.45 26.87 2.68
CA MET A 180 2.15 26.82 1.25
C MET A 180 3.33 26.30 0.40
N PRO A 181 4.57 26.81 0.52
CA PRO A 181 5.70 26.24 -0.23
C PRO A 181 5.97 24.77 0.15
N VAL A 182 5.81 24.39 1.43
CA VAL A 182 5.93 22.99 1.86
C VAL A 182 4.82 22.13 1.27
N ALA A 183 3.57 22.60 1.24
CA ALA A 183 2.46 21.88 0.63
C ALA A 183 2.67 21.72 -0.87
N VAL A 184 3.08 22.77 -1.59
CA VAL A 184 3.33 22.68 -3.03
C VAL A 184 4.46 21.68 -3.32
N ALA A 185 5.63 21.83 -2.69
CA ALA A 185 6.77 20.96 -2.94
C ALA A 185 6.50 19.53 -2.45
N GLY A 186 6.11 19.39 -1.18
CA GLY A 186 5.89 18.11 -0.52
C GLY A 186 4.74 17.31 -1.12
N CYS A 187 3.58 17.94 -1.40
CA CYS A 187 2.46 17.24 -2.00
C CYS A 187 2.74 16.87 -3.46
N THR A 188 3.43 17.71 -4.24
CA THR A 188 3.79 17.38 -5.63
C THR A 188 4.75 16.18 -5.67
N THR A 189 5.80 16.20 -4.84
CA THR A 189 6.73 15.07 -4.74
C THR A 189 6.03 13.81 -4.26
N SER A 190 5.18 13.91 -3.24
CA SER A 190 4.41 12.77 -2.71
C SER A 190 3.47 12.20 -3.76
N ALA A 191 2.71 13.05 -4.47
CA ALA A 191 1.81 12.62 -5.54
C ALA A 191 2.58 11.92 -6.67
N ALA A 192 3.74 12.43 -7.06
CA ALA A 192 4.59 11.81 -8.07
C ALA A 192 5.10 10.41 -7.63
N LEU A 193 5.60 10.28 -6.40
CA LEU A 193 6.07 9.02 -5.84
C LEU A 193 4.95 7.98 -5.72
N LEU A 194 3.80 8.37 -5.19
CA LEU A 194 2.63 7.51 -5.02
C LEU A 194 2.08 7.07 -6.38
N SER A 195 1.98 7.99 -7.35
CA SER A 195 1.55 7.68 -8.72
C SER A 195 2.52 6.73 -9.41
N ALA A 196 3.84 6.92 -9.26
CA ALA A 196 4.84 6.00 -9.80
C ALA A 196 4.69 4.58 -9.22
N CYS A 197 4.46 4.47 -7.91
CA CYS A 197 4.19 3.18 -7.25
C CYS A 197 2.85 2.56 -7.71
N PHE A 198 1.83 3.37 -7.95
CA PHE A 198 0.53 2.89 -8.43
C PHE A 198 0.63 2.38 -9.87
N ILE A 199 1.34 3.09 -10.74
CA ILE A 199 1.64 2.65 -12.10
C ILE A 199 2.45 1.35 -12.07
N ALA A 200 3.44 1.23 -11.18
CA ALA A 200 4.19 -0.01 -11.00
C ALA A 200 3.28 -1.17 -10.58
N LEU A 201 2.37 -0.95 -9.62
CA LEU A 201 1.37 -1.94 -9.19
C LEU A 201 0.51 -2.42 -10.37
N VAL A 202 -0.04 -1.49 -11.17
CA VAL A 202 -0.88 -1.80 -12.33
C VAL A 202 -0.11 -2.53 -13.45
N ARG A 203 1.19 -2.25 -13.60
CA ARG A 203 2.04 -2.99 -14.54
C ARG A 203 2.31 -4.40 -14.04
N GLU A 204 2.59 -4.56 -12.75
CA GLU A 204 2.90 -5.84 -12.12
C GLU A 204 1.67 -6.74 -11.94
N SER A 205 0.46 -6.18 -11.85
CA SER A 205 -0.79 -6.94 -11.80
C SER A 205 -1.07 -7.75 -13.07
N ARG A 206 -0.38 -7.43 -14.18
CA ARG A 206 -0.43 -8.21 -15.42
C ARG A 206 0.22 -9.59 -15.30
N LEU A 207 1.11 -9.78 -14.32
CA LEU A 207 1.72 -11.07 -14.03
C LEU A 207 0.68 -12.00 -13.40
N ARG A 208 0.40 -13.12 -14.09
CA ARG A 208 -0.51 -14.17 -13.66
C ARG A 208 0.23 -15.15 -12.75
N VAL A 209 -0.12 -15.12 -11.46
CA VAL A 209 0.35 -16.08 -10.46
C VAL A 209 -0.76 -17.12 -10.30
N GLU A 210 -0.44 -18.39 -10.49
CA GLU A 210 -1.42 -19.50 -10.43
C GLU A 210 -1.08 -20.55 -9.37
N GLN A 211 -0.02 -20.33 -8.58
CA GLN A 211 0.33 -21.22 -7.48
C GLN A 211 -0.88 -21.44 -6.54
N PRO A 212 -1.33 -22.71 -6.37
CA PRO A 212 -2.50 -23.02 -5.56
C PRO A 212 -2.20 -22.81 -4.06
N GLY A 213 -3.21 -22.29 -3.35
CA GLY A 213 -3.17 -22.08 -1.90
C GLY A 213 -4.06 -20.93 -1.45
N GLY A 214 -4.47 -20.95 -0.18
CA GLY A 214 -5.27 -19.88 0.42
C GLY A 214 -4.43 -18.66 0.82
N ALA A 215 -5.06 -17.49 0.88
CA ALA A 215 -4.51 -16.38 1.64
C ALA A 215 -4.79 -16.66 3.12
N GLY A 216 -3.75 -16.91 3.91
CA GLY A 216 -3.90 -16.97 5.38
C GLY A 216 -4.50 -15.68 5.95
N ASP A 217 -4.98 -15.72 7.19
CA ASP A 217 -5.65 -14.61 7.86
C ASP A 217 -4.67 -13.45 8.17
N VAL A 218 -5.19 -12.25 8.47
CA VAL A 218 -4.44 -11.14 9.08
C VAL A 218 -3.80 -11.56 10.40
N PHE A 219 -4.44 -12.46 11.16
CA PHE A 219 -3.88 -12.94 12.44
C PHE A 219 -2.61 -13.79 12.26
N ASP A 220 -2.45 -14.46 11.11
CA ASP A 220 -1.20 -15.14 10.75
C ASP A 220 -0.04 -14.13 10.62
N ASP A 221 -0.37 -12.86 10.37
CA ASP A 221 0.56 -11.75 10.27
C ASP A 221 0.81 -11.02 11.61
N LEU A 222 0.20 -11.43 12.73
CA LEU A 222 0.40 -10.80 14.05
C LEU A 222 1.25 -11.64 15.02
N GLY A 223 1.38 -12.95 14.78
CA GLY A 223 2.29 -13.84 15.53
C GLY A 223 1.55 -14.54 16.67
N ALA A 224 2.09 -15.67 17.16
CA ALA A 224 1.36 -16.62 18.00
C ALA A 224 0.74 -16.00 19.27
N ASP A 225 1.45 -15.07 19.92
CA ASP A 225 0.99 -14.46 21.16
C ASP A 225 -0.22 -13.53 20.92
N VAL A 226 -0.14 -12.67 19.90
CA VAL A 226 -1.24 -11.76 19.52
C VAL A 226 -2.40 -12.54 18.89
N SER A 227 -2.09 -13.54 18.06
CA SER A 227 -3.13 -14.37 17.43
C SER A 227 -3.92 -15.15 18.47
N SER A 228 -3.31 -15.63 19.56
CA SER A 228 -4.03 -16.39 20.59
C SER A 228 -5.09 -15.54 21.33
N VAL A 229 -4.82 -14.25 21.52
CA VAL A 229 -5.72 -13.32 22.23
C VAL A 229 -6.88 -12.87 21.33
N PHE A 230 -6.64 -12.72 20.03
CA PHE A 230 -7.63 -12.20 19.08
C PHE A 230 -8.20 -13.25 18.11
N ALA A 231 -7.79 -14.52 18.23
CA ALA A 231 -8.28 -15.62 17.39
C ALA A 231 -9.80 -15.73 17.48
N GLY A 232 -10.45 -15.67 16.32
CA GLY A 232 -11.92 -15.74 16.21
C GLY A 232 -12.66 -14.44 16.56
N SER A 233 -11.97 -13.37 16.92
CA SER A 233 -12.58 -12.08 17.28
C SER A 233 -11.99 -10.90 16.49
N PRO A 234 -12.10 -10.90 15.14
CA PRO A 234 -11.53 -9.88 14.27
C PRO A 234 -11.93 -8.45 14.65
N TRP A 235 -13.19 -8.27 15.02
CA TRP A 235 -13.75 -7.00 15.45
C TRP A 235 -13.14 -6.48 16.75
N LEU A 236 -12.68 -7.36 17.65
CA LEU A 236 -12.07 -6.97 18.91
C LEU A 236 -10.66 -6.42 18.67
N PHE A 237 -9.90 -7.02 17.75
CA PHE A 237 -8.63 -6.46 17.29
C PHE A 237 -8.81 -5.08 16.64
N ALA A 238 -9.79 -4.97 15.72
CA ALA A 238 -10.12 -3.70 15.10
C ALA A 238 -10.51 -2.63 16.12
N SER A 239 -11.30 -3.01 17.13
CA SER A 239 -11.68 -2.15 18.25
C SER A 239 -10.47 -1.63 19.00
N VAL A 240 -9.57 -2.52 19.42
CA VAL A 240 -8.37 -2.15 20.18
C VAL A 240 -7.47 -1.22 19.38
N VAL A 241 -7.23 -1.52 18.09
CA VAL A 241 -6.42 -0.66 17.23
C VAL A 241 -7.07 0.70 17.03
N ALA A 242 -8.38 0.75 16.74
CA ALA A 242 -9.12 1.99 16.58
C ALA A 242 -9.12 2.82 17.87
N THR A 243 -9.24 2.19 19.04
CA THR A 243 -9.15 2.87 20.34
C THR A 243 -7.76 3.43 20.58
N ILE A 244 -6.69 2.68 20.27
CA ILE A 244 -5.31 3.17 20.42
C ILE A 244 -5.05 4.37 19.50
N VAL A 245 -5.47 4.29 18.23
CA VAL A 245 -5.30 5.39 17.27
C VAL A 245 -6.13 6.61 17.69
N GLY A 246 -7.40 6.41 18.05
CA GLY A 246 -8.25 7.49 18.55
C GLY A 246 -7.68 8.15 19.80
N ALA A 247 -7.15 7.36 20.75
CA ALA A 247 -6.49 7.88 21.94
C ALA A 247 -5.20 8.66 21.60
N ALA A 248 -4.40 8.18 20.66
CA ALA A 248 -3.17 8.85 20.23
C ALA A 248 -3.43 10.23 19.59
N VAL A 249 -4.60 10.43 18.96
CA VAL A 249 -5.01 11.73 18.42
C VAL A 249 -5.71 12.60 19.47
N PHE A 250 -6.47 11.98 20.37
CA PHE A 250 -7.19 12.67 21.43
C PHE A 250 -6.25 13.30 22.48
N VAL A 251 -5.22 12.56 22.92
CA VAL A 251 -4.31 13.00 24.00
C VAL A 251 -3.59 14.32 23.67
N PRO A 252 -3.02 14.53 22.47
CA PRO A 252 -2.46 15.82 22.10
C PRO A 252 -3.47 16.97 22.07
N GLY A 253 -4.73 16.72 21.67
CA GLY A 253 -5.80 17.73 21.67
C GLY A 253 -6.20 18.15 23.09
N LEU A 254 -6.26 17.20 24.03
CA LEU A 254 -6.41 17.46 25.46
C LEU A 254 -5.29 18.34 26.02
N LEU A 255 -4.04 18.11 25.61
CA LEU A 255 -2.89 18.89 26.06
C LEU A 255 -2.81 20.28 25.43
N ALA A 256 -3.53 20.52 24.33
CA ALA A 256 -3.57 21.80 23.62
C ALA A 256 -4.74 22.71 24.05
N ASP A 257 -5.42 22.41 25.17
CA ASP A 257 -6.62 23.10 25.67
C ASP A 257 -7.82 23.09 24.71
N ASP A 258 -7.82 22.16 23.74
CA ASP A 258 -8.88 21.97 22.76
C ASP A 258 -9.44 20.55 22.83
N GLY A 259 -9.78 20.12 24.05
CA GLY A 259 -10.15 18.73 24.35
C GLY A 259 -11.42 18.26 23.62
N PHE A 260 -12.36 19.16 23.30
CA PHE A 260 -13.57 18.81 22.56
C PHE A 260 -13.28 18.56 21.08
N ASP A 261 -12.50 19.42 20.43
CA ASP A 261 -12.10 19.22 19.04
C ASP A 261 -11.14 18.03 18.91
N GLY A 262 -10.25 17.85 19.90
CA GLY A 262 -9.45 16.64 20.07
C GLY A 262 -10.28 15.36 20.21
N ALA A 263 -11.40 15.40 20.94
CA ALA A 263 -12.30 14.25 21.10
C ALA A 263 -13.02 13.91 19.80
N LEU A 264 -13.54 14.91 19.10
CA LEU A 264 -14.19 14.72 17.79
C LEU A 264 -13.21 14.16 16.77
N ARG A 265 -11.97 14.67 16.76
CA ARG A 265 -10.91 14.15 15.89
C ARG A 265 -10.55 12.72 16.26
N GLY A 266 -10.32 12.41 17.54
CA GLY A 266 -10.05 11.06 18.02
C GLY A 266 -11.17 10.06 17.69
N LEU A 267 -12.44 10.47 17.80
CA LEU A 267 -13.59 9.66 17.40
C LEU A 267 -13.68 9.45 15.89
N ALA A 268 -13.44 10.49 15.09
CA ALA A 268 -13.39 10.39 13.63
C ALA A 268 -12.26 9.46 13.18
N GLU A 269 -11.10 9.53 13.83
CA GLU A 269 -9.94 8.68 13.58
C GLU A 269 -10.22 7.22 13.94
N ALA A 270 -10.83 6.97 15.11
CA ALA A 270 -11.26 5.64 15.51
C ALA A 270 -12.31 5.06 14.56
N ALA A 271 -13.30 5.86 14.14
CA ALA A 271 -14.32 5.45 13.18
C ALA A 271 -13.73 5.17 11.79
N ALA A 272 -12.76 5.96 11.34
CA ALA A 272 -12.04 5.75 10.08
C ALA A 272 -11.22 4.45 10.12
N CYS A 273 -10.53 4.17 11.23
CA CYS A 273 -9.84 2.89 11.43
C CYS A 273 -10.79 1.70 11.42
N PHE A 274 -11.94 1.81 12.08
CA PHE A 274 -12.98 0.78 12.08
C PHE A 274 -13.60 0.56 10.69
N GLY A 275 -13.93 1.64 9.99
CA GLY A 275 -14.49 1.59 8.64
C GLY A 275 -13.50 0.97 7.66
N GLY A 276 -12.22 1.34 7.77
CA GLY A 276 -11.15 0.69 7.00
C GLY A 276 -11.08 -0.82 7.28
N TYR A 277 -11.13 -1.23 8.56
CA TYR A 277 -11.14 -2.65 8.89
C TYR A 277 -12.35 -3.39 8.31
N ALA A 278 -13.55 -2.81 8.39
CA ALA A 278 -14.79 -3.40 7.88
C ALA A 278 -14.81 -3.57 6.35
N VAL A 279 -14.09 -2.71 5.62
CA VAL A 279 -14.03 -2.75 4.15
C VAL A 279 -12.91 -3.66 3.64
N PHE A 280 -11.85 -3.87 4.42
CA PHE A 280 -10.61 -4.54 3.96
C PHE A 280 -10.30 -5.90 4.62
N ASN A 281 -11.25 -6.41 5.42
CA ASN A 281 -11.25 -7.79 5.94
C ASN A 281 -12.28 -8.61 5.16
#